data_AF-A0A7X6BB08-F1
#
_entry.id   AF-A0A7X6BB08-F1
#
_cell.length_a   1.000
_cell.length_b   1.000
_cell.length_c   1.000
_cell.angle_alpha   90.00
_cell.angle_beta   90.00
_cell.angle_gamma   90.00
#
_symmetry.space_group_name_H-M   'P 1'
#
loop_
_entity.id
_entity.type
_entity.pdbx_description
1 polymer ?
#
loop_
_entity_poly.entity_id
_entity_poly.type
_entity_poly.pdbx_seq_one_letter_code
_entity_poly.pdbx_strand_id
1 'polypeptide(L)'
;MRGTELFDEVDARLSEIKRLFTQFAGEAPAAASESPAGSFGRLQLARMILWGRSLLEREVAKDLFADPAFNILLTLYVSRADGKDVSTSAACTASGVPTTTALRWINALARRGMIHKRSLATDRRFTYLELTEKTGAALDRYFDLILDRAAHPTTP
;
A
#
# COMPACT_ATOMS: atom_id res chain seq x y z
N MET A 1 -23.42 -22.11 -33.86
CA MET A 1 -22.03 -21.68 -34.18
C MET A 1 -21.93 -20.14 -34.12
N ARG A 2 -22.18 -19.50 -32.96
CA ARG A 2 -22.06 -18.03 -32.74
C ARG A 2 -21.37 -17.70 -31.40
N GLY A 3 -20.44 -18.56 -30.97
CA GLY A 3 -19.77 -18.42 -29.67
C GLY A 3 -18.34 -17.87 -29.79
N THR A 4 -17.64 -18.20 -30.87
CA THR A 4 -16.21 -17.89 -31.06
C THR A 4 -15.97 -16.43 -31.45
N GLU A 5 -16.86 -15.85 -32.27
CA GLU A 5 -16.72 -14.48 -32.80
C GLU A 5 -16.73 -13.39 -31.71
N LEU A 6 -17.40 -13.62 -30.57
CA LEU A 6 -17.48 -12.65 -29.47
C LEU A 6 -16.19 -12.61 -28.63
N PHE A 7 -15.50 -13.74 -28.47
CA PHE A 7 -14.23 -13.77 -27.74
C PHE A 7 -13.08 -13.21 -28.58
N ASP A 8 -13.10 -13.48 -29.88
CA ASP A 8 -12.12 -12.94 -30.84
C ASP A 8 -12.19 -11.40 -30.91
N GLU A 9 -13.39 -10.83 -30.85
CA GLU A 9 -13.57 -9.37 -30.84
C GLU A 9 -13.12 -8.72 -29.52
N VAL A 10 -13.30 -9.40 -28.39
CA VAL A 10 -12.81 -8.94 -27.08
C VAL A 10 -11.28 -8.96 -27.03
N ASP A 11 -10.63 -10.01 -27.54
CA ASP A 11 -9.17 -10.12 -27.58
C ASP A 11 -8.54 -9.09 -28.54
N ALA A 12 -9.21 -8.78 -29.65
CA ALA A 12 -8.80 -7.70 -30.54
C ALA A 12 -8.85 -6.33 -29.84
N ARG A 13 -9.92 -6.05 -29.07
CA ARG A 13 -10.06 -4.80 -28.31
C ARG A 13 -9.04 -4.70 -27.17
N LEU A 14 -8.73 -5.80 -26.49
CA LEU A 14 -7.70 -5.84 -25.45
C LEU A 14 -6.29 -5.61 -26.01
N SER A 15 -6.03 -6.09 -27.22
CA SER A 15 -4.76 -5.87 -27.92
C SER A 15 -4.57 -4.41 -28.32
N GLU A 16 -5.65 -3.75 -28.75
CA GLU A 16 -5.66 -2.32 -29.08
C GLU A 16 -5.37 -1.46 -27.84
N ILE A 17 -5.99 -1.78 -26.69
CA ILE A 17 -5.76 -1.08 -25.41
C ILE A 17 -4.31 -1.24 -24.96
N LYS A 18 -3.75 -2.46 -25.04
CA LYS A 18 -2.34 -2.72 -24.70
C LYS A 18 -1.39 -1.92 -25.59
N ARG A 19 -1.68 -1.84 -26.89
CA ARG A 19 -0.87 -1.08 -27.85
C ARG A 19 -0.93 0.42 -27.58
N LEU A 20 -2.10 0.96 -27.26
CA LEU A 20 -2.28 2.35 -26.85
C LEU A 20 -1.49 2.68 -25.58
N PHE A 21 -1.52 1.81 -24.57
CA PHE A 21 -0.73 1.98 -23.35
C PHE A 21 0.78 1.99 -23.62
N THR A 22 1.27 1.11 -24.49
CA THR A 22 2.69 1.08 -24.89
C THR A 22 3.09 2.33 -25.68
N GLN A 23 2.18 2.90 -26.47
CA GLN A 23 2.43 4.11 -27.25
C GLN A 23 2.46 5.38 -26.38
N PHE A 24 1.66 5.44 -25.30
CA PHE A 24 1.69 6.53 -24.32
C PHE A 24 2.80 6.39 -23.26
N ALA A 25 3.35 5.19 -23.07
CA ALA A 25 4.51 4.97 -22.20
C ALA A 25 5.85 5.42 -22.83
N GLY A 26 5.84 5.90 -24.07
CA GLY A 26 7.01 6.26 -24.87
C GLY A 26 7.58 7.67 -24.69
N GLU A 27 7.06 8.48 -23.77
CA GLU A 27 7.59 9.82 -23.54
C GLU A 27 7.66 10.17 -22.04
N ALA A 28 8.57 9.48 -21.34
CA ALA A 28 9.07 9.93 -20.04
C ALA A 28 10.35 10.75 -20.26
N PRO A 29 10.48 11.95 -19.68
CA PRO A 29 11.66 12.78 -19.86
C PRO A 29 12.89 12.08 -19.26
N ALA A 30 13.92 11.97 -20.09
CA ALA A 30 15.27 11.60 -19.67
C ALA A 30 15.83 12.67 -18.72
N ALA A 31 16.52 12.20 -17.68
CA ALA A 31 17.29 12.94 -16.67
C ALA A 31 16.51 13.45 -15.44
N ALA A 32 16.31 12.55 -14.47
CA ALA A 32 16.44 12.88 -13.06
C ALA A 32 16.94 11.66 -12.27
N SER A 33 18.25 11.66 -11.99
CA SER A 33 18.99 10.84 -11.03
C SER A 33 18.98 9.32 -11.17
N GLU A 34 20.19 8.77 -11.29
CA GLU A 34 20.53 7.39 -10.94
C GLU A 34 20.09 7.09 -9.49
N SER A 35 18.83 6.73 -9.28
CA SER A 35 18.49 5.82 -8.19
C SER A 35 19.00 4.45 -8.63
N PRO A 36 19.74 3.70 -7.81
CA PRO A 36 20.19 2.38 -8.22
C PRO A 36 18.92 1.58 -8.51
N ALA A 37 18.71 1.24 -9.77
CA ALA A 37 17.78 0.17 -10.12
C ALA A 37 18.28 -1.08 -9.39
N GLY A 38 17.59 -1.47 -8.30
CA GLY A 38 17.82 -2.76 -7.64
C GLY A 38 18.14 -2.79 -6.14
N SER A 39 18.13 -1.68 -5.40
CA SER A 39 18.23 -1.74 -3.94
C SER A 39 16.87 -2.10 -3.32
N PHE A 40 16.76 -3.28 -2.69
CA PHE A 40 15.60 -3.64 -1.87
C PHE A 40 15.53 -2.71 -0.64
N GLY A 41 14.70 -1.67 -0.72
CA GLY A 41 14.58 -0.62 0.29
C GLY A 41 13.33 -0.75 1.17
N ARG A 42 13.21 0.18 2.14
CA ARG A 42 12.11 0.23 3.13
C ARG A 42 10.73 0.13 2.49
N LEU A 43 10.49 0.88 1.41
CA LEU A 43 9.20 0.92 0.72
C LEU A 43 8.87 -0.42 0.05
N GLN A 44 9.87 -1.07 -0.55
CA GLN A 44 9.69 -2.38 -1.17
C GLN A 44 9.37 -3.43 -0.11
N LEU A 45 10.06 -3.39 1.04
CA LEU A 45 9.77 -4.25 2.19
C LEU A 45 8.36 -4.01 2.74
N ALA A 46 7.94 -2.76 2.92
CA ALA A 46 6.60 -2.42 3.38
C ALA A 46 5.51 -2.98 2.44
N ARG A 47 5.68 -2.81 1.12
CA ARG A 47 4.77 -3.38 0.12
C ARG A 47 4.78 -4.91 0.14
N MET A 48 5.95 -5.53 0.31
CA MET A 48 6.08 -6.98 0.39
C MET A 48 5.38 -7.56 1.61
N ILE A 49 5.43 -6.88 2.77
CA ILE A 49 4.71 -7.30 3.98
C ILE A 49 3.19 -7.22 3.76
N LEU A 50 2.69 -6.11 3.21
CA LEU A 50 1.27 -5.97 2.88
C LEU A 50 0.80 -7.04 1.88
N TRP A 51 1.59 -7.30 0.84
CA TRP A 51 1.31 -8.36 -0.13
C TRP A 51 1.33 -9.75 0.51
N GLY A 52 2.33 -10.04 1.35
CA GLY A 52 2.45 -11.31 2.07
C GLY A 52 1.27 -11.58 2.99
N ARG A 53 0.72 -10.54 3.62
CA ARG A 53 -0.54 -10.64 4.38
C ARG A 53 -1.70 -11.08 3.48
N SER A 54 -1.91 -10.42 2.34
CA SER A 54 -2.97 -10.81 1.40
C SER A 54 -2.77 -12.23 0.86
N LEU A 55 -1.52 -12.68 0.73
CA LEU A 55 -1.20 -14.06 0.38
C LEU A 55 -1.61 -15.04 1.49
N LEU A 56 -1.33 -14.74 2.76
CA LEU A 56 -1.80 -15.57 3.89
C LEU A 56 -3.32 -15.72 3.92
N GLU A 57 -4.06 -14.63 3.68
CA GLU A 57 -5.53 -14.67 3.66
C GLU A 57 -6.07 -15.54 2.51
N ARG A 58 -5.39 -15.53 1.36
CA ARG A 58 -5.81 -16.28 0.17
C ARG A 58 -5.44 -17.76 0.26
N GLU A 59 -4.23 -18.07 0.72
CA GLU A 59 -3.66 -19.43 0.65
C GLU A 59 -3.88 -20.24 1.93
N VAL A 60 -3.99 -19.58 3.09
CA VAL A 60 -4.02 -20.27 4.39
C VAL A 60 -5.42 -20.22 5.02
N ALA A 61 -5.90 -19.03 5.36
CA ALA A 61 -7.24 -18.85 5.92
C ALA A 61 -7.66 -17.39 5.84
N LYS A 62 -8.90 -17.17 5.41
CA LYS A 62 -9.50 -15.84 5.39
C LYS A 62 -9.81 -15.35 6.81
N ASP A 63 -9.67 -14.05 7.04
CA ASP A 63 -10.11 -13.33 8.24
C ASP A 63 -9.45 -13.77 9.57
N LEU A 64 -8.38 -14.59 9.52
CA LEU A 64 -7.67 -15.09 10.70
C LEU A 64 -6.37 -14.32 11.01
N PHE A 65 -5.75 -13.73 9.98
CA PHE A 65 -4.42 -13.12 10.06
C PHE A 65 -4.49 -11.60 9.89
N ALA A 66 -4.87 -10.89 10.95
CA ALA A 66 -4.93 -9.43 10.93
C ALA A 66 -4.20 -8.79 12.11
N ASP A 67 -3.17 -8.00 11.82
CA ASP A 67 -2.68 -6.92 12.70
C ASP A 67 -3.20 -5.56 12.19
N PRO A 68 -4.42 -5.14 12.59
CA PRO A 68 -5.07 -3.96 12.03
C PRO A 68 -4.28 -2.67 12.28
N ALA A 69 -3.60 -2.54 13.42
CA ALA A 69 -2.81 -1.36 13.71
C ALA A 69 -1.62 -1.26 12.76
N PHE A 70 -0.87 -2.36 12.60
CA PHE A 70 0.29 -2.39 11.73
C PHE A 70 -0.11 -2.19 10.26
N ASN A 71 -1.17 -2.85 9.79
CA ASN A 71 -1.62 -2.71 8.39
C ASN A 71 -2.02 -1.27 8.06
N ILE A 72 -2.69 -0.57 8.97
CA ILE A 72 -3.01 0.86 8.80
C ILE A 72 -1.72 1.67 8.69
N LEU A 73 -0.77 1.50 9.61
CA LEU A 73 0.50 2.23 9.60
C LEU A 73 1.30 1.98 8.32
N LEU A 74 1.38 0.73 7.86
CA LEU A 74 2.06 0.38 6.61
C LEU A 74 1.38 0.98 5.38
N THR A 75 0.06 0.97 5.34
CA THR A 75 -0.71 1.56 4.24
C THR A 75 -0.46 3.07 4.14
N LEU A 76 -0.45 3.76 5.29
CA LEU A 76 -0.13 5.18 5.35
C LEU A 76 1.33 5.46 4.97
N TYR A 77 2.27 4.63 5.42
CA TYR A 77 3.69 4.75 5.08
C TYR A 77 3.92 4.64 3.58
N VAL A 78 3.33 3.62 2.94
CA VAL A 78 3.42 3.41 1.49
C VAL A 78 2.76 4.56 0.73
N SER A 79 1.57 4.98 1.16
CA SER A 79 0.81 6.03 0.48
C SER A 79 1.49 7.40 0.59
N ARG A 80 2.16 7.69 1.71
CA ARG A 80 2.98 8.91 1.89
C ARG A 80 4.11 8.98 0.86
N ALA A 81 4.79 7.87 0.59
CA ALA A 81 5.84 7.82 -0.44
C ALA A 81 5.28 8.02 -1.86
N ASP A 82 4.04 7.59 -2.10
CA ASP A 82 3.33 7.77 -3.38
C ASP A 82 2.69 9.16 -3.52
N GLY A 83 2.80 10.04 -2.52
CA GLY A 83 2.13 11.35 -2.49
C GLY A 83 0.60 11.25 -2.46
N LYS A 84 0.06 10.13 -1.96
CA LYS A 84 -1.38 9.83 -1.95
C LYS A 84 -1.95 9.97 -0.54
N ASP A 85 -3.10 10.61 -0.48
CA ASP A 85 -3.88 10.67 0.74
C ASP A 85 -4.64 9.35 0.98
N VAL A 86 -4.75 8.95 2.24
CA VAL A 86 -5.51 7.75 2.64
C VAL A 86 -6.77 8.17 3.37
N SER A 87 -7.93 7.86 2.81
CA SER A 87 -9.20 8.11 3.48
C SER A 87 -9.42 7.14 4.65
N THR A 88 -10.27 7.53 5.61
CA THR A 88 -10.67 6.64 6.71
C THR A 88 -11.28 5.33 6.18
N SER A 89 -12.04 5.39 5.09
CA SER A 89 -12.62 4.19 4.44
C SER A 89 -11.52 3.27 3.88
N ALA A 90 -10.55 3.83 3.16
CA ALA A 90 -9.41 3.07 2.63
C ALA A 90 -8.59 2.42 3.76
N ALA A 91 -8.35 3.14 4.86
CA ALA A 91 -7.68 2.59 6.03
C ALA A 91 -8.49 1.47 6.71
N CYS A 92 -9.83 1.59 6.76
CA CYS A 92 -10.69 0.51 7.26
C CYS A 92 -10.54 -0.76 6.41
N THR A 93 -10.58 -0.64 5.08
CA THR A 93 -10.35 -1.77 4.17
C THR A 93 -8.96 -2.37 4.39
N ALA A 94 -7.93 -1.54 4.45
CA ALA A 94 -6.54 -2.01 4.60
C ALA A 94 -6.27 -2.66 5.97
N SER A 95 -7.03 -2.33 7.00
CA SER A 95 -6.88 -2.93 8.33
C SER A 95 -7.16 -4.44 8.33
N GLY A 96 -8.00 -4.91 7.40
CA GLY A 96 -8.40 -6.32 7.29
C GLY A 96 -9.28 -6.84 8.42
N VAL A 97 -10.02 -5.95 9.09
CA VAL A 97 -10.98 -6.30 10.12
C VAL A 97 -12.31 -5.56 9.86
N PRO A 98 -13.44 -5.98 10.48
CA PRO A 98 -14.70 -5.26 10.32
C PRO A 98 -14.57 -3.77 10.65
N THR A 99 -15.32 -2.93 9.93
CA THR A 99 -15.22 -1.46 9.96
C THR A 99 -15.24 -0.87 11.38
N THR A 100 -16.12 -1.36 12.25
CA THR A 100 -16.23 -0.86 13.64
C THR A 100 -14.96 -1.15 14.45
N THR A 101 -14.33 -2.30 14.23
CA THR A 101 -13.03 -2.66 14.82
C THR A 101 -11.92 -1.80 14.24
N ALA A 102 -11.89 -1.57 12.93
CA ALA A 102 -10.92 -0.71 12.28
C ALA A 102 -10.97 0.73 12.82
N LEU A 103 -12.17 1.29 12.98
CA LEU A 103 -12.37 2.63 13.55
C LEU A 103 -11.86 2.73 15.01
N ARG A 104 -12.01 1.67 15.82
CA ARG A 104 -11.44 1.62 17.17
C ARG A 104 -9.91 1.71 17.12
N TRP A 105 -9.27 1.01 16.19
CA TRP A 105 -7.81 1.06 16.00
C TRP A 105 -7.33 2.41 15.49
N ILE A 106 -8.02 2.99 14.48
CA ILE A 106 -7.73 4.35 14.00
C ILE A 106 -7.80 5.36 15.15
N ASN A 107 -8.82 5.28 16.00
CA ASN A 107 -8.95 6.14 17.19
C ASN A 107 -7.84 5.89 18.22
N ALA A 108 -7.43 4.63 18.43
CA ALA A 108 -6.34 4.30 19.33
C ALA A 108 -4.99 4.86 18.82
N LEU A 109 -4.69 4.70 17.53
CA LEU A 109 -3.50 5.25 16.89
C LEU A 109 -3.47 6.78 16.97
N ALA A 110 -4.59 7.44 16.69
CA ALA A 110 -4.70 8.90 16.78
C ALA A 110 -4.48 9.40 18.22
N ARG A 111 -5.11 8.76 19.22
CA ARG A 111 -4.91 9.11 20.64
C ARG A 111 -3.48 8.91 21.12
N ARG A 112 -2.73 7.98 20.52
CA ARG A 112 -1.31 7.74 20.81
C ARG A 112 -0.37 8.68 20.04
N GLY A 113 -0.91 9.62 19.24
CA GLY A 113 -0.11 10.54 18.43
C GLY A 113 0.66 9.84 17.30
N MET A 114 0.16 8.69 16.83
CA MET A 114 0.81 7.93 15.75
C MET A 114 0.31 8.35 14.37
N ILE A 115 -0.93 8.85 14.31
CA ILE A 115 -1.55 9.39 13.10
C ILE A 115 -2.29 10.69 13.41
N HIS A 116 -2.47 11.53 12.38
CA HIS A 116 -3.38 12.66 12.40
C HIS A 116 -4.61 12.37 11.53
N LYS A 117 -5.73 13.00 11.90
CA LYS A 117 -6.97 13.02 11.11
C LYS A 117 -7.16 14.41 10.52
N ARG A 118 -7.25 14.50 9.20
CA ARG A 118 -7.54 15.75 8.49
C ARG A 118 -8.89 15.65 7.82
N SER A 119 -9.85 16.47 8.26
CA SER A 119 -11.13 16.59 7.56
C SER A 119 -10.96 17.44 6.29
N LEU A 120 -11.64 17.05 5.22
CA LEU A 120 -11.67 17.85 4.00
C LEU A 120 -12.48 19.14 4.24
N ALA A 121 -12.02 20.25 3.66
CA ALA A 121 -12.68 21.55 3.82
C ALA A 121 -14.11 21.57 3.23
N THR A 122 -14.33 20.83 2.14
CA THR A 122 -15.61 20.74 1.42
C THR A 122 -16.59 19.72 2.00
N ASP A 123 -16.11 18.67 2.67
CA ASP A 123 -16.98 17.73 3.40
C ASP A 123 -16.29 17.18 4.65
N ARG A 124 -16.78 17.58 5.83
CA ARG A 124 -16.28 17.13 7.13
C ARG A 124 -16.49 15.64 7.38
N ARG A 125 -17.40 14.99 6.65
CA ARG A 125 -17.59 13.53 6.69
C ARG A 125 -16.43 12.80 6.00
N PHE A 126 -15.70 13.48 5.12
CA PHE A 126 -14.51 12.93 4.49
C PHE A 126 -13.28 13.26 5.33
N THR A 127 -12.64 12.22 5.88
CA THR A 127 -11.46 12.35 6.72
C THR A 127 -10.30 11.54 6.15
N TYR A 128 -9.19 12.23 5.90
CA TYR A 128 -7.91 11.65 5.55
C TYR A 128 -7.08 11.36 6.80
N LEU A 129 -6.23 10.36 6.69
CA LEU A 129 -5.32 9.91 7.74
C LEU A 129 -3.88 10.09 7.24
N GLU A 130 -3.02 10.57 8.13
CA GLU A 130 -1.62 10.82 7.84
C GLU A 130 -0.76 10.33 9.01
N LEU A 131 0.44 9.79 8.72
CA LEU A 131 1.41 9.48 9.77
C LEU A 131 1.91 10.78 10.41
N THR A 132 2.12 10.76 11.72
CA THR A 132 2.94 11.81 12.33
C THR A 132 4.40 11.64 11.93
N GLU A 133 5.18 12.73 11.90
CA GLU A 133 6.62 12.66 11.61
C GLU A 133 7.35 11.69 12.55
N LYS A 134 6.97 11.69 13.84
CA LYS A 134 7.51 10.77 14.84
C LYS A 134 7.30 9.31 14.45
N THR A 135 6.10 8.96 13.97
CA THR A 135 5.78 7.59 13.58
C THR A 135 6.39 7.22 12.24
N GLY A 136 6.45 8.15 11.28
CA GLY A 136 7.20 7.94 10.03
C GLY A 136 8.67 7.59 10.29
N ALA A 137 9.36 8.40 11.10
CA ALA A 137 10.75 8.14 11.47
C ALA A 137 10.94 6.85 12.28
N ALA A 138 9.94 6.43 13.06
CA ALA A 138 9.98 5.15 13.77
C ALA A 138 9.84 3.95 12.81
N LEU A 139 8.98 4.05 11.80
CA LEU A 139 8.83 3.04 10.75
C LEU A 139 10.08 2.96 9.87
N ASP A 140 10.71 4.08 9.57
CA ASP A 140 12.00 4.09 8.87
C ASP A 140 13.04 3.27 9.63
N ARG A 141 13.22 3.54 10.93
CA ARG A 141 14.14 2.76 11.78
C ARG A 141 13.74 1.29 11.88
N TYR A 142 12.45 0.99 11.98
CA TYR A 142 11.95 -0.38 12.01
C TYR A 142 12.38 -1.16 10.75
N PHE A 143 12.22 -0.56 9.57
CA PHE A 143 12.64 -1.19 8.32
C PHE A 143 14.15 -1.27 8.18
N ASP A 144 14.89 -0.23 8.58
CA ASP A 144 16.36 -0.26 8.58
C ASP A 144 16.89 -1.44 9.40
N LEU A 145 16.35 -1.67 10.61
CA LEU A 145 16.76 -2.78 11.46
C LEU A 145 16.48 -4.16 10.82
N ILE A 146 15.38 -4.30 10.08
CA ILE A 146 15.07 -5.56 9.38
C ILE A 146 16.01 -5.76 8.20
N LEU A 147 16.25 -4.71 7.42
CA LEU A 147 17.15 -4.75 6.27
C LEU A 147 18.59 -5.04 6.69
N ASP A 148 19.05 -4.40 7.77
CA ASP A 148 20.36 -4.67 8.40
C ASP A 148 20.47 -6.13 8.85
N ARG A 149 19.43 -6.65 9.52
CA ARG A 149 19.40 -8.06 9.95
C ARG A 149 19.39 -9.05 8.78
N ALA A 150 18.84 -8.67 7.63
CA ALA A 150 18.86 -9.48 6.41
C ALA A 150 20.24 -9.45 5.74
N ALA A 151 20.96 -8.32 5.81
CA ALA A 151 22.33 -8.19 5.30
C ALA A 151 23.36 -8.89 6.20
N HIS A 152 23.10 -8.97 7.50
CA HIS A 152 23.95 -9.62 8.49
C HIS A 152 23.23 -10.80 9.16
N PRO A 153 23.11 -11.96 8.46
CA PRO A 153 22.52 -13.14 9.06
C PRO A 153 23.42 -13.68 10.17
N THR A 154 23.12 -13.35 11.43
CA THR A 154 23.76 -14.04 12.56
C THR A 154 23.41 -15.51 12.49
N THR A 155 24.44 -16.35 12.41
CA THR A 155 24.35 -17.81 12.52
C THR A 155 23.62 -18.15 13.83
N PRO A 156 22.63 -19.07 13.80
CA PRO A 156 21.86 -19.46 14.99
C PRO A 156 22.72 -20.04 16.11
#